data_AF-A0A9D6V645-F1
#
_entry.id   AF-A0A9D6V645-F1
#
_cell.length_a   1.000
_cell.length_b   1.000
_cell.length_c   1.000
_cell.angle_alpha   90.00
_cell.angle_beta   90.00
_cell.angle_gamma   90.00
#
_symmetry.space_group_name_H-M   'P 1'
#
loop_
_entity.id
_entity.type
_entity.pdbx_description
1 polymer ?
#
loop_
_entity_poly.entity_id
_entity_poly.type
_entity_poly.pdbx_seq_one_letter_code
_entity_poly.pdbx_strand_id
1 'polypeptide(L)' 'MKTAVMVVALLCFSVFGFAADKTVKGEVRDPSGKLLYKTYTRGNTTETREPSGKLVTKSKTTNGKTEVRSPTGKLLYKAK' A
#
# COMPACT_ATOMS: atom_id res chain seq x y z
N MET A 1 3.58 10.55 14.52
CA MET A 1 2.79 9.42 13.98
C MET A 1 2.03 9.75 12.70
N LYS A 2 1.38 10.92 12.58
CA LYS A 2 0.60 11.29 11.38
C LYS A 2 1.45 11.43 10.10
N THR A 3 2.67 11.96 10.23
CA THR A 3 3.62 12.16 9.12
C THR A 3 4.16 10.86 8.52
N ALA A 4 4.49 9.87 9.36
CA ALA A 4 4.97 8.57 8.87
C ALA A 4 3.89 7.83 8.05
N VAL A 5 2.63 7.89 8.49
CA VAL A 5 1.49 7.31 7.76
C VAL A 5 1.25 8.05 6.44
N MET A 6 1.40 9.38 6.42
CA MET A 6 1.27 10.16 5.20
C MET A 6 2.37 9.85 4.17
N VAL A 7 3.62 9.72 4.61
CA VAL A 7 4.75 9.40 3.72
C VAL A 7 4.64 7.97 3.16
N VAL A 8 4.22 7.01 3.98
CA VAL A 8 3.94 5.63 3.52
C VAL A 8 2.76 5.60 2.56
N ALA A 9 1.69 6.37 2.83
CA ALA A 9 0.56 6.48 1.92
C ALA A 9 0.96 7.11 0.58
N LEU A 10 1.81 8.14 0.58
CA LEU A 10 2.27 8.84 -0.61
C LEU A 10 3.19 7.94 -1.49
N LEU A 11 4.08 7.15 -0.86
CA LEU A 11 4.96 6.22 -1.57
C LEU A 11 4.24 5.02 -2.21
N CYS A 12 2.99 4.73 -1.81
CA CYS A 12 2.19 3.64 -2.38
C CYS A 12 1.47 3.99 -3.69
N PHE A 13 1.53 5.25 -4.16
CA PHE A 13 0.76 5.70 -5.34
C PHE A 13 1.44 5.42 -6.70
N SER A 14 2.65 4.88 -6.74
CA SER A 14 3.44 4.77 -7.98
C SER A 14 3.17 3.53 -8.85
N VAL A 15 2.09 2.77 -8.62
CA VAL A 15 1.80 1.55 -9.40
C VAL A 15 0.39 1.56 -10.00
N PHE A 16 0.20 2.43 -10.99
CA PHE A 16 -0.89 2.27 -11.96
C PHE A 16 -0.37 1.40 -13.12
N GLY A 17 -0.61 0.10 -13.03
CA GLY A 17 -0.28 -0.85 -14.09
C GLY A 17 -1.42 -1.85 -14.26
N PHE A 18 -2.17 -1.70 -15.36
CA PHE A 18 -3.15 -2.67 -15.84
C PHE A 18 -2.49 -4.04 -16.01
N ALA A 19 -2.78 -4.99 -15.13
CA ALA A 19 -2.54 -6.41 -15.36
C ALA A 19 -3.53 -7.20 -14.49
N ALA A 20 -4.66 -7.57 -15.08
CA ALA A 20 -5.51 -8.60 -14.51
C ALA A 20 -4.66 -9.89 -14.43
N ASP A 21 -4.64 -10.50 -13.25
CA ASP A 21 -4.03 -11.78 -12.89
C ASP A 21 -2.61 -11.81 -12.27
N LYS A 22 -1.69 -10.91 -12.63
CA LYS A 22 -0.35 -10.93 -12.00
C LYS A 22 -0.32 -10.18 -10.67
N THR A 23 0.18 -10.83 -9.63
CA THR A 23 0.49 -10.17 -8.34
C THR A 23 1.82 -9.44 -8.48
N VAL A 24 1.79 -8.12 -8.42
CA VAL A 24 2.99 -7.27 -8.42
C VAL A 24 3.48 -7.14 -6.98
N LYS A 25 4.77 -7.41 -6.77
CA LYS A 25 5.43 -7.28 -5.46
C LYS A 25 6.35 -6.06 -5.49
N GLY A 26 6.33 -5.26 -4.44
CA GLY A 26 7.23 -4.13 -4.24
C GLY A 26 7.87 -4.16 -2.87
N GLU A 27 9.00 -3.47 -2.74
CA GLU A 27 9.71 -3.30 -1.49
C GLU A 27 9.97 -1.81 -1.26
N VAL A 28 9.70 -1.35 -0.04
CA VAL A 28 10.07 -0.01 0.41
C VAL A 28 11.23 -0.18 1.37
N ARG A 29 12.37 0.40 1.01
CA ARG A 29 13.60 0.38 1.79
C ARG A 29 13.98 1.79 2.24
N ASP A 30 14.67 1.89 3.35
CA ASP A 30 15.27 3.15 3.79
C ASP A 30 16.57 3.45 2.98
N PRO A 31 17.17 4.64 3.14
CA PRO A 31 18.43 4.98 2.45
C PRO A 31 19.62 4.07 2.81
N SER A 32 19.56 3.35 3.93
CA SER A 32 20.57 2.35 4.31
C SER A 32 20.34 0.99 3.64
N GLY A 33 19.24 0.83 2.89
CA GLY A 33 18.84 -0.41 2.23
C GLY A 33 18.02 -1.35 3.12
N LYS A 34 17.73 -0.97 4.37
CA LYS A 34 16.91 -1.77 5.28
C LYS A 34 15.47 -1.82 4.80
N LEU A 35 14.90 -3.03 4.76
CA LEU A 35 13.52 -3.24 4.36
C LEU A 35 12.56 -2.69 5.41
N LEU A 36 11.70 -1.74 5.00
CA LEU A 36 10.67 -1.15 5.83
C LEU A 36 9.31 -1.81 5.60
N TYR A 37 8.91 -1.99 4.34
CA TYR A 37 7.61 -2.54 3.99
C TYR A 37 7.68 -3.38 2.71
N LYS A 38 6.75 -4.32 2.58
CA LYS A 38 6.47 -5.06 1.35
C LYS A 38 5.08 -4.67 0.85
N THR A 39 4.96 -4.42 -0.44
CA THR A 39 3.68 -4.14 -1.10
C THR A 39 3.30 -5.30 -2.00
N TYR A 40 2.03 -5.69 -1.97
CA TYR A 40 1.47 -6.73 -2.82
C TYR A 40 0.24 -6.17 -3.51
N THR A 41 0.34 -5.96 -4.81
CA THR A 41 -0.76 -5.43 -5.62
C THR A 41 -1.35 -6.55 -6.46
N ARG A 42 -2.66 -6.77 -6.31
CA ARG A 42 -3.44 -7.71 -7.12
C ARG A 42 -4.67 -7.00 -7.66
N GLY A 43 -4.70 -6.81 -8.98
CA GLY A 43 -5.73 -6.02 -9.64
C GLY A 43 -5.76 -4.60 -9.07
N ASN A 44 -6.89 -4.21 -8.48
CA ASN A 44 -7.09 -2.87 -7.94
C ASN A 44 -6.86 -2.75 -6.42
N THR A 45 -6.28 -3.77 -5.80
CA THR A 45 -6.06 -3.84 -4.36
C THR A 45 -4.57 -3.96 -4.06
N THR A 46 -4.06 -3.13 -3.15
CA THR A 46 -2.68 -3.21 -2.67
C THR A 46 -2.66 -3.45 -1.16
N GLU A 47 -1.87 -4.41 -0.73
CA GLU A 47 -1.60 -4.68 0.68
C GLU A 47 -0.20 -4.21 1.03
N THR A 48 -0.08 -3.40 2.08
CA THR A 48 1.22 -3.01 2.65
C THR A 48 1.44 -3.81 3.91
N ARG A 49 2.57 -4.51 3.97
CA ARG A 49 2.94 -5.41 5.06
C ARG A 49 4.30 -5.03 5.64
N GLU A 50 4.48 -5.28 6.92
CA GLU A 50 5.80 -5.23 7.57
C GLU A 50 6.72 -6.32 6.99
N PRO A 51 8.04 -6.24 7.21
CA PRO A 51 8.98 -7.27 6.76
C PRO A 51 8.65 -8.65 7.35
N SER A 52 8.06 -8.66 8.56
CA SER A 52 7.52 -9.83 9.27
C SER A 52 6.29 -10.47 8.60
N GLY A 53 5.67 -9.79 7.63
CA GLY A 53 4.46 -10.23 6.93
C GLY A 53 3.16 -9.72 7.52
N LYS A 54 3.20 -9.03 8.67
CA LYS A 54 2.01 -8.43 9.30
C LYS A 54 1.39 -7.36 8.40
N LEU A 55 0.07 -7.41 8.20
CA LEU A 55 -0.67 -6.39 7.45
C LEU A 55 -0.66 -5.06 8.21
N VAL A 56 -0.29 -3.98 7.51
CA VAL A 56 -0.27 -2.60 8.02
C VAL A 56 -1.45 -1.83 7.46
N THR A 57 -1.64 -1.88 6.14
CA THR A 57 -2.77 -1.24 5.47
C THR A 57 -3.20 -2.02 4.24
N LYS A 58 -4.45 -1.80 3.85
CA LYS A 58 -5.00 -2.26 2.58
C LYS A 58 -5.58 -1.08 1.83
N SER A 59 -5.10 -0.86 0.61
CA SER A 59 -5.69 0.11 -0.30
C SER A 59 -6.51 -0.58 -1.39
N LYS A 60 -7.60 0.04 -1.81
CA LYS A 60 -8.42 -0.40 -2.93
C LYS A 60 -8.79 0.80 -3.78
N THR A 61 -8.54 0.70 -5.07
CA THR A 61 -8.91 1.73 -6.05
C THR A 61 -10.13 1.26 -6.83
N THR A 62 -11.22 2.02 -6.83
CA THR A 62 -12.43 1.70 -7.60
C THR A 62 -12.95 2.98 -8.23
N ASN A 63 -13.11 2.98 -9.56
CA ASN A 63 -13.61 4.12 -10.34
C ASN A 63 -12.86 5.42 -10.03
N GLY A 64 -11.52 5.36 -10.03
CA GLY A 64 -10.64 6.50 -9.73
C GLY A 64 -10.53 6.87 -8.25
N LYS A 65 -11.34 6.29 -7.36
CA LYS A 65 -11.28 6.57 -5.91
C LYS A 65 -10.41 5.53 -5.20
N THR A 66 -9.43 5.98 -4.43
CA THR A 66 -8.59 5.11 -3.61
C THR A 66 -8.97 5.21 -2.14
N GLU A 67 -9.32 4.10 -1.51
CA GLU A 67 -9.54 4.00 -0.07
C GLU A 67 -8.40 3.22 0.58
N VAL A 68 -7.85 3.74 1.67
CA VAL A 68 -6.85 3.06 2.50
C VAL A 68 -7.46 2.74 3.85
N ARG A 69 -7.38 1.48 4.25
CA ARG A 69 -7.96 0.95 5.48
C ARG A 69 -6.91 0.28 6.36
N SER A 70 -7.17 0.30 7.67
CA SER A 70 -6.40 -0.45 8.67
C SER A 70 -6.59 -1.96 8.48
N PRO A 71 -5.79 -2.80 9.17
CA PRO A 71 -5.96 -4.25 9.15
C PRO A 71 -7.32 -4.68 9.74
N THR A 72 -7.90 -3.85 10.62
CA THR A 72 -9.23 -4.04 11.20
C THR A 72 -10.37 -3.51 10.32
N GLY A 73 -10.08 -2.97 9.13
CA GLY A 73 -11.06 -2.46 8.18
C GLY A 73 -11.51 -1.00 8.41
N LYS A 74 -10.99 -0.34 9.44
CA LYS A 74 -11.24 1.09 9.70
C LYS A 74 -10.67 1.93 8.56
N LEU A 75 -11.46 2.86 8.03
CA LEU A 75 -10.99 3.81 7.02
C LEU A 75 -9.94 4.75 7.63
N LEU A 76 -8.77 4.82 6.99
CA LEU A 76 -7.67 5.69 7.39
C LEU A 76 -7.55 6.91 6.47
N TYR A 77 -7.73 6.69 5.17
CA TYR A 77 -7.57 7.71 4.15
C TYR A 77 -8.42 7.41 2.93
N LYS A 78 -8.85 8.46 2.23
CA LYS A 78 -9.59 8.38 0.98
C LYS A 78 -9.13 9.49 0.04
N ALA A 79 -8.79 9.12 -1.19
CA ALA A 79 -8.45 10.02 -2.28
C ALA A 79 -9.42 9.81 -3.46
N LYS A 80 -9.62 10.86 -4.25
CA LYS A 80 -10.40 10.88 -5.47
C LYS A 80 -9.54 11.45 -6.59
#